data_AF-A0A1F9QS89-F1
#
_entry.id   AF-A0A1F9QS89-F1
#
_cell.length_a   1.000
_cell.length_b   1.000
_cell.length_c   1.000
_cell.angle_alpha   90.00
_cell.angle_beta   90.00
_cell.angle_gamma   90.00
#
_symmetry.space_group_name_H-M   'P 1'
#
loop_
_entity.id
_entity.type
_entity.pdbx_description
1 polymer ?
#
loop_
_entity_poly.entity_id
_entity_poly.type
_entity_poly.pdbx_seq_one_letter_code
_entity_poly.pdbx_strand_id
1 'polypeptide(L)'
;MKKIFAAILFLTFAAGITMAGAGKSVECPFAKSRKCALCPEKMKGVETTVRNTEKGVEITMTAKDSGLIAKVQEMALVHYNARDTMEPGCPGRVEGAQVKITNTAAGAIAEITGATPEVTKKIQEASMKEHKYAAAPAGEKKQAPKKEAKKPAGYICPMGCTTSDKPGKCPKCGMNMKENK
;
A
#
# COMPACT_ATOMS: atom_id res chain seq x y z
N MET A 1 60.83 50.10 -11.46
CA MET A 1 59.93 49.84 -12.59
C MET A 1 59.02 48.68 -12.19
N LYS A 2 57.79 49.01 -11.79
CA LYS A 2 56.54 48.58 -12.44
C LYS A 2 56.26 47.07 -12.28
N LYS A 3 55.31 46.72 -11.40
CA LYS A 3 53.94 46.24 -11.76
C LYS A 3 53.96 44.71 -11.94
N ILE A 4 53.16 43.85 -11.31
CA ILE A 4 51.79 43.91 -10.79
C ILE A 4 51.61 42.75 -9.80
N PHE A 5 51.01 43.05 -8.65
CA PHE A 5 50.37 42.08 -7.77
C PHE A 5 49.11 41.52 -8.46
N ALA A 6 49.04 40.22 -8.69
CA ALA A 6 47.79 39.54 -9.01
C ALA A 6 47.42 38.62 -7.83
N ALA A 7 46.75 39.21 -6.84
CA ALA A 7 46.08 38.49 -5.78
C ALA A 7 44.88 37.75 -6.38
N ILE A 8 45.08 36.48 -6.75
CA ILE A 8 43.98 35.58 -7.07
C ILE A 8 43.40 35.09 -5.74
N LEU A 9 42.40 35.83 -5.30
CA LEU A 9 41.46 35.51 -4.26
C LEU A 9 40.69 34.23 -4.63
N PHE A 10 41.27 33.06 -4.35
CA PHE A 10 40.52 31.80 -4.30
C PHE A 10 39.70 31.79 -3.01
N LEU A 11 38.60 32.56 -3.01
CA LEU A 11 37.51 32.41 -2.06
C LEU A 11 36.77 31.12 -2.42
N THR A 12 37.34 29.98 -2.03
CA THR A 12 36.57 28.74 -1.95
C THR A 12 35.65 28.86 -0.75
N PHE A 13 34.42 29.29 -1.03
CA PHE A 13 33.28 29.15 -0.15
C PHE A 13 33.10 27.65 0.15
N ALA A 14 33.77 27.15 1.17
CA ALA A 14 33.38 25.91 1.84
C ALA A 14 32.13 26.24 2.67
N ALA A 15 31.01 26.45 1.98
CA ALA A 15 29.69 26.32 2.58
C ALA A 15 29.49 24.83 2.88
N GLY A 16 30.05 24.40 4.03
CA GLY A 16 29.71 23.13 4.65
C GLY A 16 28.23 23.17 4.97
N ILE A 17 27.44 22.62 4.05
CA ILE A 17 26.03 22.32 4.23
C ILE A 17 25.93 21.43 5.46
N THR A 18 25.45 22.01 6.55
CA THR A 18 24.83 21.29 7.65
C THR A 18 23.71 20.43 7.06
N MET A 19 23.99 19.16 6.82
CA MET A 19 22.96 18.12 6.68
C MET A 19 22.37 17.86 8.07
N ALA A 20 21.51 18.77 8.50
CA ALA A 20 20.51 18.49 9.50
C ALA A 20 19.43 17.61 8.86
N GLY A 21 19.10 16.49 9.51
CA GLY A 21 17.92 15.71 9.15
C GLY A 21 18.15 14.23 8.90
N ALA A 22 18.91 13.55 9.77
CA ALA A 22 18.64 12.12 10.00
C ALA A 22 17.28 12.01 10.69
N GLY A 23 16.21 12.00 9.89
CA GLY A 23 14.91 11.53 10.35
C GLY A 23 15.11 10.13 10.91
N LYS A 24 14.83 9.95 12.21
CA LYS A 24 14.96 8.67 12.91
C LYS A 24 14.29 7.60 12.06
N SER A 25 15.10 6.73 11.45
CA SER A 25 14.64 5.43 10.99
C SER A 25 13.93 4.81 12.18
N VAL A 26 12.62 4.61 12.08
CA VAL A 26 11.91 3.74 13.00
C VAL A 26 12.64 2.41 12.84
N GLU A 27 13.43 2.07 13.85
CA GLU A 27 14.26 0.88 13.86
C GLU A 27 13.30 -0.30 13.74
N CYS A 28 13.20 -0.91 12.56
CA CYS A 28 12.35 -2.07 12.39
C CYS A 28 12.86 -3.14 13.36
N PRO A 29 12.10 -3.55 14.39
CA PRO A 29 12.59 -4.47 15.40
C PRO A 29 12.96 -5.85 14.83
N PHE A 30 12.62 -6.10 13.56
CA PHE A 30 12.93 -7.29 12.79
C PHE A 30 14.18 -7.17 11.90
N ALA A 31 14.85 -6.02 11.84
CA ALA A 31 16.07 -5.81 11.04
C ALA A 31 17.22 -6.77 11.42
N LYS A 32 17.19 -7.34 12.64
CA LYS A 32 18.18 -8.32 13.12
C LYS A 32 17.84 -9.78 12.77
N SER A 33 16.59 -10.09 12.42
CA SER A 33 16.21 -11.43 11.99
C SER A 33 16.22 -11.49 10.47
N ARG A 34 17.14 -12.26 9.87
CA ARG A 34 17.26 -12.46 8.41
C ARG A 34 16.06 -13.20 7.76
N LYS A 35 14.92 -13.21 8.43
CA LYS A 35 13.65 -13.79 8.00
C LYS A 35 12.57 -12.89 8.56
N CYS A 36 11.99 -12.00 7.74
CA CYS A 36 10.71 -11.39 8.09
C CYS A 36 9.64 -12.49 8.04
N ALA A 37 9.53 -13.26 9.13
CA ALA A 37 8.54 -14.32 9.29
C ALA A 37 7.10 -13.79 9.44
N LEU A 38 6.87 -12.50 9.14
CA LEU A 38 5.63 -11.80 9.39
C LEU A 38 5.14 -11.18 8.09
N CYS A 39 4.34 -11.95 7.37
CA CYS A 39 3.58 -11.47 6.23
C CYS A 39 2.57 -10.41 6.73
N PRO A 40 2.59 -9.17 6.20
CA PRO A 40 1.70 -8.10 6.65
C PRO A 40 0.22 -8.45 6.48
N GLU A 41 -0.10 -9.29 5.49
CA GLU A 41 -1.44 -9.79 5.22
C GLU A 41 -2.00 -10.70 6.31
N LYS A 42 -1.12 -11.36 7.08
CA LYS A 42 -1.48 -12.30 8.16
C LYS A 42 -1.55 -11.62 9.53
N MET A 43 -1.32 -10.30 9.60
CA MET A 43 -1.40 -9.57 10.87
C MET A 43 -2.84 -9.54 11.39
N LYS A 44 -3.02 -9.82 12.68
CA LYS A 44 -4.33 -9.79 13.34
C LYS A 44 -4.97 -8.41 13.19
N GLY A 45 -6.20 -8.37 12.67
CA GLY A 45 -6.96 -7.14 12.45
C GLY A 45 -6.75 -6.49 11.07
N VAL A 46 -5.93 -7.11 10.22
CA VAL A 46 -5.80 -6.75 8.80
C VAL A 46 -6.81 -7.55 7.98
N GLU A 47 -7.61 -6.85 7.19
CA GLU A 47 -8.46 -7.41 6.15
C GLU A 47 -7.69 -7.35 4.82
N THR A 48 -7.47 -8.51 4.21
CA THR A 48 -6.71 -8.65 2.96
C THR A 48 -7.63 -9.06 1.82
N THR A 49 -7.53 -8.39 0.68
CA THR A 49 -8.21 -8.78 -0.56
C THR A 49 -7.20 -8.94 -1.69
N VAL A 50 -7.40 -9.96 -2.53
CA VAL A 50 -6.48 -10.32 -3.61
C VAL A 50 -7.24 -10.35 -4.93
N ARG A 51 -6.67 -9.76 -5.98
CA ARG A 51 -7.29 -9.69 -7.30
C ARG A 51 -6.28 -9.93 -8.40
N ASN A 52 -6.67 -10.71 -9.39
CA ASN A 52 -5.88 -10.84 -10.60
C ASN A 52 -6.03 -9.56 -11.43
N THR A 53 -4.91 -9.06 -11.94
CA THR A 53 -4.85 -7.98 -12.91
C THR A 53 -4.27 -8.52 -14.22
N GLU A 54 -4.39 -7.77 -15.30
CA GLU A 54 -3.80 -8.14 -16.60
C GLU A 54 -2.27 -8.33 -16.52
N LYS A 55 -1.61 -7.67 -15.56
CA LYS A 55 -0.15 -7.70 -15.40
C LYS A 55 0.32 -8.56 -14.23
N GLY A 56 -0.59 -9.13 -13.43
CA GLY A 56 -0.23 -9.93 -12.26
C GLY A 56 -1.34 -9.94 -11.23
N VAL A 57 -1.02 -9.46 -10.02
CA VAL A 57 -1.93 -9.49 -8.87
C VAL A 57 -1.86 -8.17 -8.09
N GLU A 58 -3.00 -7.73 -7.59
CA GLU A 58 -3.14 -6.65 -6.61
C GLU A 58 -3.56 -7.25 -5.27
N ILE A 59 -2.78 -6.97 -4.23
CA ILE A 59 -3.06 -7.37 -2.85
C ILE A 59 -3.32 -6.10 -2.04
N THR A 60 -4.54 -5.94 -1.55
CA THR A 60 -4.94 -4.80 -0.72
C THR A 60 -5.04 -5.23 0.74
N MET A 61 -4.26 -4.59 1.60
CA MET A 61 -4.25 -4.79 3.05
C MET A 61 -4.87 -3.57 3.73
N THR A 62 -5.95 -3.78 4.49
CA THR A 62 -6.65 -2.71 5.20
C THR A 62 -6.79 -2.99 6.68
N ALA A 63 -6.77 -1.94 7.48
CA ALA A 63 -7.01 -2.00 8.92
C ALA A 63 -7.92 -0.83 9.35
N LYS A 64 -8.58 -0.98 10.51
CA LYS A 64 -9.47 0.04 11.09
C LYS A 64 -8.77 0.91 12.13
N ASP A 65 -7.80 0.34 12.84
CA ASP A 65 -7.03 1.02 13.87
C ASP A 65 -5.85 1.80 13.25
N SER A 66 -5.65 3.05 13.64
CA SER A 66 -4.62 3.93 13.05
C SER A 66 -3.19 3.46 13.35
N GLY A 67 -2.95 2.88 14.52
CA GLY A 67 -1.66 2.26 14.86
C GLY A 67 -1.39 1.04 13.98
N LEU A 68 -2.41 0.22 13.75
CA LEU A 68 -2.34 -0.93 12.85
C LEU A 68 -2.16 -0.50 11.38
N ILE A 69 -2.81 0.58 10.93
CA ILE A 69 -2.61 1.14 9.58
C ILE A 69 -1.13 1.52 9.37
N ALA A 70 -0.55 2.28 10.31
CA ALA A 70 0.86 2.66 10.24
C ALA A 70 1.78 1.43 10.20
N LYS A 71 1.47 0.43 11.04
CA LYS A 71 2.21 -0.83 11.05
C LYS A 71 2.07 -1.63 9.76
N VAL A 72 0.89 -1.67 9.13
CA VAL A 72 0.68 -2.30 7.81
C VAL A 72 1.53 -1.61 6.75
N GLN A 73 1.55 -0.29 6.73
CA GLN A 73 2.34 0.47 5.76
C GLN A 73 3.84 0.20 5.92
N GLU A 74 4.35 0.26 7.15
CA GLU A 74 5.76 -0.02 7.44
C GLU A 74 6.12 -1.47 7.08
N MET A 75 5.32 -2.44 7.53
CA MET A 75 5.58 -3.85 7.28
C MET A 75 5.44 -4.22 5.80
N ALA A 76 4.54 -3.59 5.05
CA ALA A 76 4.44 -3.79 3.61
C ALA A 76 5.72 -3.32 2.91
N LEU A 77 6.23 -2.14 3.27
CA LEU A 77 7.49 -1.64 2.72
C LEU A 77 8.68 -2.56 3.06
N VAL A 78 8.78 -3.03 4.30
CA VAL A 78 9.88 -3.91 4.73
C VAL A 78 9.75 -5.32 4.14
N HIS A 79 8.56 -5.90 4.08
CA HIS A 79 8.36 -7.26 3.58
C HIS A 79 8.59 -7.37 2.08
N TYR A 80 8.17 -6.35 1.32
CA TYR A 80 8.21 -6.35 -0.14
C TYR A 80 9.41 -5.58 -0.73
N ASN A 81 10.38 -5.14 0.08
CA ASN A 81 11.57 -4.43 -0.41
C ASN A 81 12.55 -5.33 -1.16
N ALA A 82 12.60 -6.63 -0.83
CA ALA A 82 13.59 -7.56 -1.34
C ALA A 82 13.01 -8.97 -1.46
N ARG A 83 13.62 -9.76 -2.34
CA ARG A 83 13.15 -11.13 -2.63
C ARG A 83 13.30 -12.08 -1.43
N ASP A 84 14.29 -11.85 -0.59
CA ASP A 84 14.65 -12.68 0.56
C ASP A 84 13.84 -12.37 1.83
N THR A 85 13.20 -11.20 1.89
CA THR A 85 12.27 -10.82 2.98
C THR A 85 10.86 -11.41 2.81
N MET A 86 10.55 -11.94 1.63
CA MET A 86 9.28 -12.60 1.31
C MET A 86 9.31 -14.11 1.63
N GLU A 87 8.17 -14.73 1.95
CA GLU A 87 8.09 -16.19 2.15
C GLU A 87 8.31 -16.95 0.82
N PRO A 88 8.90 -18.16 0.80
CA PRO A 88 9.24 -18.89 -0.43
C PRO A 88 8.11 -19.04 -1.47
N GLY A 89 6.86 -19.14 -1.03
CA GLY A 89 5.71 -19.23 -1.93
C GLY A 89 5.10 -17.89 -2.35
N CYS A 90 5.58 -16.77 -1.80
CA CYS A 90 5.05 -15.44 -2.09
C CYS A 90 5.09 -15.15 -3.61
N PRO A 91 4.01 -14.63 -4.20
CA PRO A 91 3.99 -14.24 -5.62
C PRO A 91 5.09 -13.24 -6.00
N GLY A 92 5.56 -12.40 -5.06
CA GLY A 92 6.69 -11.50 -5.28
C GLY A 92 8.05 -12.20 -5.43
N ARG A 93 8.15 -13.51 -5.11
CA ARG A 93 9.31 -14.37 -5.38
C ARG A 93 9.21 -15.11 -6.72
N VAL A 94 8.23 -14.84 -7.56
CA VAL A 94 8.31 -15.31 -8.95
C VAL A 94 9.46 -14.61 -9.66
N GLU A 95 10.28 -15.35 -10.40
CA GLU A 95 11.38 -14.77 -11.18
C GLU A 95 10.81 -13.83 -12.25
N GLY A 96 11.34 -12.61 -12.32
CA GLY A 96 10.83 -11.55 -13.19
C GLY A 96 9.63 -10.78 -12.63
N ALA A 97 9.19 -11.06 -11.40
CA ALA A 97 8.17 -10.27 -10.71
C ALA A 97 8.73 -8.92 -10.24
N GLN A 98 7.91 -7.88 -10.39
CA GLN A 98 8.18 -6.53 -9.90
C GLN A 98 7.11 -6.19 -8.88
N VAL A 99 7.53 -5.73 -7.70
CA VAL A 99 6.62 -5.37 -6.61
C VAL A 99 6.62 -3.86 -6.42
N LYS A 100 5.42 -3.28 -6.34
CA LYS A 100 5.22 -1.87 -6.02
C LYS A 100 4.26 -1.73 -4.85
N ILE A 101 4.70 -1.04 -3.80
CA ILE A 101 3.90 -0.77 -2.61
C ILE A 101 3.33 0.65 -2.68
N THR A 102 2.03 0.78 -2.43
CA THR A 102 1.33 2.05 -2.33
C THR A 102 0.66 2.16 -0.97
N ASN A 103 1.08 3.13 -0.15
CA ASN A 103 0.41 3.43 1.11
C ASN A 103 -0.94 4.10 0.83
N THR A 104 -1.97 3.69 1.57
CA THR A 104 -3.32 4.25 1.50
C THR A 104 -3.76 4.74 2.87
N ALA A 105 -4.79 5.58 2.92
CA ALA A 105 -5.35 6.05 4.20
C ALA A 105 -5.93 4.93 5.09
N ALA A 106 -6.09 3.70 4.56
CA ALA A 106 -6.62 2.56 5.29
C ALA A 106 -5.61 1.41 5.44
N GLY A 107 -4.38 1.54 4.93
CA GLY A 107 -3.37 0.48 4.94
C GLY A 107 -2.40 0.60 3.78
N ALA A 108 -2.19 -0.48 3.01
CA ALA A 108 -1.28 -0.52 1.88
C ALA A 108 -1.78 -1.45 0.77
N ILE A 109 -1.33 -1.20 -0.46
CA ILE A 109 -1.58 -2.02 -1.65
C ILE A 109 -0.23 -2.51 -2.17
N ALA A 110 -0.11 -3.81 -2.42
CA ALA A 110 1.01 -4.42 -3.13
C ALA A 110 0.58 -4.83 -4.54
N GLU A 111 1.18 -4.20 -5.54
CA GLU A 111 1.04 -4.56 -6.95
C GLU A 111 2.22 -5.45 -7.33
N ILE A 112 1.95 -6.71 -7.68
CA ILE A 112 2.97 -7.67 -8.11
C ILE A 112 2.74 -7.95 -9.59
N THR A 113 3.70 -7.55 -10.42
CA THR A 113 3.55 -7.56 -11.88
C THR A 113 4.64 -8.35 -12.58
N GLY A 114 4.29 -8.98 -13.71
CA GLY A 114 5.20 -9.66 -14.61
C GLY A 114 5.41 -8.87 -15.90
N ALA A 115 6.63 -8.88 -16.42
CA ALA A 115 6.95 -8.23 -17.71
C ALA A 115 6.43 -9.03 -18.93
N THR A 116 6.20 -10.33 -18.77
CA THR A 116 5.69 -11.21 -19.83
C THR A 116 4.42 -11.94 -19.39
N PRO A 117 3.56 -12.39 -20.33
CA PRO A 117 2.38 -13.18 -20.00
C PRO A 117 2.68 -14.44 -19.20
N GLU A 118 3.82 -15.10 -19.48
CA GLU A 118 4.26 -16.30 -18.75
C GLU A 118 4.60 -15.98 -17.29
N VAL A 119 5.29 -14.85 -17.04
CA VAL A 119 5.60 -14.41 -15.68
C VAL A 119 4.33 -13.99 -14.95
N THR A 120 3.43 -13.25 -15.61
CA THR A 120 2.12 -12.87 -15.08
C THR A 120 1.32 -14.09 -14.64
N LYS A 121 1.24 -15.12 -15.49
CA LYS A 121 0.54 -16.36 -15.16
C LYS A 121 1.14 -17.06 -13.94
N LYS A 122 2.48 -17.14 -13.85
CA LYS A 122 3.18 -17.69 -12.68
C LYS A 122 2.91 -16.90 -11.40
N ILE A 123 2.86 -15.57 -11.48
CA ILE A 123 2.50 -14.70 -10.34
C ILE A 123 1.08 -15.00 -9.86
N GLN A 124 0.12 -15.07 -10.78
CA GLN A 124 -1.27 -15.37 -10.46
C GLN A 124 -1.42 -16.77 -9.85
N GLU A 125 -0.75 -17.79 -10.41
CA GLU A 125 -0.73 -19.15 -9.87
C GLU A 125 -0.11 -19.23 -8.48
N ALA A 126 1.02 -18.54 -8.25
CA ALA A 126 1.65 -18.46 -6.93
C ALA A 126 0.72 -17.79 -5.91
N SER A 127 0.09 -16.68 -6.31
CA SER A 127 -0.89 -15.98 -5.48
C SER A 127 -2.07 -16.86 -5.10
N MET A 128 -2.61 -17.65 -6.03
CA MET A 128 -3.72 -18.57 -5.73
C MET A 128 -3.33 -19.68 -4.74
N LYS A 129 -2.06 -20.12 -4.76
CA LYS A 129 -1.55 -21.16 -3.85
C LYS A 129 -1.36 -20.64 -2.43
N GLU A 130 -0.84 -19.41 -2.29
CA GLU A 130 -0.60 -18.78 -0.98
C GLU A 130 -1.88 -18.22 -0.36
N HIS A 131 -2.68 -17.52 -1.16
CA HIS A 131 -3.87 -16.82 -0.71
C HIS A 131 -5.08 -17.63 -1.17
N LYS A 132 -5.53 -18.58 -0.33
CA LYS A 132 -6.68 -19.49 -0.57
C LYS A 132 -8.04 -18.82 -0.80
N TYR A 133 -8.08 -17.50 -1.00
CA TYR A 133 -9.29 -16.73 -1.27
C TYR A 133 -9.32 -16.36 -2.74
N ALA A 134 -10.41 -16.73 -3.40
CA ALA A 134 -10.62 -16.60 -4.83
C ALA A 134 -10.12 -15.24 -5.35
N ALA A 135 -9.06 -15.28 -6.18
CA ALA A 135 -8.75 -14.17 -7.05
C ALA A 135 -10.01 -13.90 -7.88
N ALA A 136 -10.70 -12.80 -7.58
CA ALA A 136 -11.81 -12.38 -8.43
C ALA A 136 -11.28 -12.26 -9.87
N PRO A 137 -12.01 -12.75 -10.89
CA PRO A 137 -11.53 -12.73 -12.26
C PRO A 137 -11.20 -11.30 -12.69
N ALA A 138 -10.16 -11.17 -13.51
CA ALA A 138 -9.79 -9.91 -14.14
C ALA A 138 -10.99 -9.41 -14.96
N GLY A 139 -11.75 -8.46 -14.42
CA GLY A 139 -12.97 -7.96 -15.07
C GLY A 139 -14.00 -7.34 -14.13
N GLU A 140 -14.05 -7.70 -12.85
CA GLU A 140 -14.98 -7.07 -11.90
C GLU A 140 -14.30 -5.93 -11.12
N LYS A 141 -14.48 -4.70 -11.62
CA LYS A 141 -14.16 -3.45 -10.90
C LYS A 141 -15.06 -3.29 -9.66
N LYS A 142 -14.82 -4.04 -8.58
CA LYS A 142 -15.19 -3.58 -7.23
C LYS A 142 -14.11 -2.63 -6.75
N GLN A 143 -14.21 -1.36 -7.11
CA GLN A 143 -13.31 -0.30 -6.71
C GLN A 143 -12.96 -0.41 -5.22
N ALA A 144 -11.66 -0.45 -4.89
CA ALA A 144 -11.20 0.04 -3.60
C ALA A 144 -11.79 1.44 -3.39
N PRO A 145 -12.25 1.82 -2.19
CA PRO A 145 -12.76 3.15 -1.95
C PRO A 145 -11.62 4.15 -2.13
N LYS A 146 -11.51 4.71 -3.35
CA LYS A 146 -10.93 6.03 -3.55
C LYS A 146 -11.69 6.93 -2.58
N LYS A 147 -11.01 7.42 -1.55
CA LYS A 147 -11.46 8.61 -0.83
C LYS A 147 -11.33 9.78 -1.81
N GLU A 148 -12.30 9.90 -2.71
CA GLU A 148 -12.70 11.19 -3.25
C GLU A 148 -13.39 11.93 -2.10
N ALA A 149 -13.10 13.22 -1.99
CA ALA A 149 -13.60 14.10 -0.95
C ALA A 149 -15.11 13.85 -0.72
N LYS A 150 -15.46 13.46 0.51
CA LYS A 150 -16.84 13.18 0.90
C LYS A 150 -17.72 14.37 0.54
N LYS A 151 -18.56 14.22 -0.49
CA LYS A 151 -19.85 14.90 -0.48
C LYS A 151 -20.62 14.38 0.74
N PRO A 152 -21.36 15.21 1.48
CA PRO A 152 -22.23 14.71 2.54
C PRO A 152 -23.17 13.67 1.93
N ALA A 153 -23.23 12.47 2.51
CA ALA A 153 -24.13 11.43 2.04
C ALA A 153 -25.55 12.00 2.05
N GLY A 154 -26.22 12.00 0.90
CA GLY A 154 -27.50 12.69 0.71
C GLY A 154 -28.67 12.06 1.47
N TYR A 155 -28.53 10.81 1.93
CA TYR A 155 -29.58 10.08 2.64
C TYR A 155 -29.04 9.32 3.86
N ILE A 156 -29.77 9.41 4.97
CA ILE A 156 -29.48 8.73 6.24
C ILE A 156 -30.63 7.80 6.62
N CYS A 157 -30.28 6.61 7.12
CA CYS A 157 -31.27 5.74 7.73
C CYS A 157 -31.78 6.38 9.03
N PRO A 158 -33.09 6.51 9.25
CA PRO A 158 -33.64 7.09 10.49
C PRO A 158 -33.23 6.32 11.75
N MET A 159 -32.84 5.06 11.61
CA MET A 159 -32.32 4.22 12.69
C MET A 159 -30.79 4.36 12.89
N GLY A 160 -30.10 5.18 12.08
CA GLY A 160 -28.65 5.36 12.13
C GLY A 160 -27.82 4.19 11.59
N CYS A 161 -28.43 3.19 10.96
CA CYS A 161 -27.74 1.95 10.58
C CYS A 161 -26.75 2.11 9.41
N THR A 162 -27.04 3.03 8.48
CA THR A 162 -26.23 3.32 7.28
C THR A 162 -26.62 4.64 6.64
N THR A 163 -25.74 5.19 5.82
CA THR A 163 -25.98 6.32 4.91
C THR A 163 -25.92 5.85 3.46
N SER A 164 -26.50 6.60 2.53
CA SER A 164 -26.56 6.31 1.09
C SER A 164 -26.52 7.61 0.29
N ASP A 165 -25.98 7.54 -0.92
CA ASP A 165 -26.02 8.65 -1.88
C ASP A 165 -27.28 8.62 -2.75
N LYS A 166 -28.09 7.55 -2.66
CA LYS A 166 -29.32 7.34 -3.42
C LYS A 166 -30.52 7.19 -2.48
N PRO A 167 -31.71 7.69 -2.88
CA PRO A 167 -32.95 7.42 -2.16
C PRO A 167 -33.31 5.93 -2.24
N GLY A 168 -34.03 5.43 -1.24
CA GLY A 168 -34.51 4.05 -1.24
C GLY A 168 -34.73 3.48 0.16
N LYS A 169 -34.76 2.14 0.24
CA LYS A 169 -34.86 1.41 1.51
C LYS A 169 -33.47 1.09 2.06
N CYS A 170 -33.32 1.21 3.37
CA CYS A 170 -32.13 0.82 4.09
C CYS A 170 -31.90 -0.69 3.89
N PRO A 171 -30.72 -1.13 3.39
CA PRO A 171 -30.41 -2.54 3.18
C PRO A 171 -30.31 -3.34 4.48
N LYS A 172 -30.21 -2.67 5.64
CA LYS A 172 -30.10 -3.32 6.95
C LYS A 172 -31.44 -3.50 7.66
N CYS A 173 -32.33 -2.52 7.56
CA CYS A 173 -33.59 -2.53 8.33
C CYS A 173 -34.85 -2.39 7.46
N GLY A 174 -34.73 -2.25 6.14
CA GLY A 174 -35.86 -2.15 5.21
C GLY A 174 -36.66 -0.84 5.27
N MET A 175 -36.36 0.06 6.21
CA MET A 175 -37.02 1.36 6.33
C MET A 175 -36.59 2.33 5.22
N ASN A 176 -37.49 3.23 4.83
CA ASN A 176 -37.16 4.26 3.85
C ASN A 176 -36.11 5.23 4.43
N MET A 177 -35.06 5.49 3.65
CA MET A 177 -34.00 6.44 4.01
C MET A 177 -34.53 7.87 3.93
N LYS A 178 -34.05 8.74 4.82
CA LYS A 178 -34.41 10.16 4.86
C LYS A 178 -33.31 11.00 4.24
N GLU A 179 -33.65 12.11 3.60
CA GLU A 179 -32.65 13.07 3.12
C GLU A 179 -31.86 13.65 4.30
N ASN A 180 -30.54 13.63 4.17
CA ASN A 180 -29.60 14.21 5.11
C ASN A 180 -29.39 15.68 4.69
N LYS A 181 -30.29 16.55 5.16
CA LYS A 181 -30.21 18.01 4.98
C LYS A 181 -29.18 18.64 5.89
#